data_AF-A0A7S1PKA9-F1
#
_entry.id   AF-A0A7S1PKA9-F1
#
_cell.length_a   1.000
_cell.length_b   1.000
_cell.length_c   1.000
_cell.angle_alpha   90.00
_cell.angle_beta   90.00
_cell.angle_gamma   90.00
#
_symmetry.space_group_name_H-M   'P 1'
#
loop_
_entity.id
_entity.type
_entity.pdbx_description
1 polymer ?
#
loop_
_entity_poly.entity_id
_entity_poly.type
_entity_poly.pdbx_seq_one_letter_code
_entity_poly.pdbx_strand_id
1 'polypeptide(L)'
;GYDALQAPQYFGIKNYETYSRSVIFRRMQSTVHDTASMYYLMRYNDFERDPASTLPWCQTAWNPSGVEDCGNNTQGSAQTIASRYDLNTPQPSPDGDYVGTQRVPFGAIDTKVTSAMMMEGGAFRAVAINGPTRVQQPAWDYKSFIRRFPEWSLKPYVGMPSLYDFSPVHFSGDGPNTPAPFAPAPEDDDDNKKRNIAIGVGVAAGVCVVGVGAVLFFRMRRSSGGEYDEGRALV
;
A
#
# COMPACT_ATOMS: atom_id res chain seq x y z
N GLY A 1 -2.68 24.28 -11.76
CA GLY A 1 -1.71 23.34 -12.35
C GLY A 1 -2.12 21.91 -12.11
N TYR A 2 -2.17 21.47 -10.85
CA TYR A 2 -2.61 20.12 -10.46
C TYR A 2 -4.07 19.80 -10.79
N ASP A 3 -4.96 20.80 -10.85
CA ASP A 3 -6.35 20.60 -11.27
C ASP A 3 -6.45 20.09 -12.73
N ALA A 4 -5.54 20.53 -13.60
CA ALA A 4 -5.43 20.03 -14.97
C ALA A 4 -4.88 18.59 -15.05
N LEU A 5 -4.27 18.11 -13.96
CA LEU A 5 -3.73 16.76 -13.78
C LEU A 5 -4.70 15.86 -13.00
N GLN A 6 -5.95 16.29 -12.77
CA GLN A 6 -7.05 15.45 -12.24
C GLN A 6 -7.83 14.75 -13.35
N ALA A 7 -7.42 14.90 -14.61
CA ALA A 7 -8.09 14.24 -15.72
C ALA A 7 -8.08 12.71 -15.52
N PRO A 8 -9.12 11.99 -16.00
CA PRO A 8 -9.27 10.54 -15.91
C PRO A 8 -7.98 9.72 -16.06
N GLN A 9 -7.14 10.06 -17.04
CA GLN A 9 -5.89 9.37 -17.35
C GLN A 9 -4.80 9.50 -16.26
N TYR A 10 -4.90 10.48 -15.37
CA TYR A 10 -3.96 10.73 -14.26
C TYR A 10 -4.53 10.33 -12.88
N PHE A 11 -5.75 9.80 -12.85
CA PHE A 11 -6.40 9.42 -11.62
C PHE A 11 -5.56 8.37 -10.90
N GLY A 12 -5.27 8.60 -9.62
CA GLY A 12 -4.43 7.72 -8.81
C GLY A 12 -2.91 7.98 -8.89
N ILE A 13 -2.43 8.93 -9.72
CA ILE A 13 -1.00 9.33 -9.73
C ILE A 13 -0.74 10.79 -9.37
N LYS A 14 -1.70 11.69 -9.63
CA LYS A 14 -1.53 13.15 -9.40
C LYS A 14 -2.67 13.76 -8.56
N ASN A 15 -3.46 12.91 -7.91
CA ASN A 15 -4.55 13.31 -7.02
C ASN A 15 -4.12 13.26 -5.54
N TYR A 16 -4.48 14.29 -4.78
CA TYR A 16 -4.10 14.39 -3.35
C TYR A 16 -4.62 13.22 -2.50
N GLU A 17 -5.84 12.74 -2.76
CA GLU A 17 -6.52 11.75 -1.92
C GLU A 17 -6.37 10.32 -2.40
N THR A 18 -6.25 10.10 -3.71
CA THR A 18 -6.25 8.78 -4.33
C THR A 18 -4.87 8.33 -4.82
N TYR A 19 -3.86 9.19 -4.71
CA TYR A 19 -2.49 8.79 -4.99
C TYR A 19 -2.01 7.70 -4.03
N SER A 20 -1.20 6.77 -4.54
CA SER A 20 -0.69 5.58 -3.86
C SER A 20 -0.16 5.89 -2.46
N ARG A 21 0.71 6.90 -2.33
CA ARG A 21 1.27 7.31 -1.03
C ARG A 21 0.19 7.81 -0.07
N SER A 22 -0.78 8.57 -0.56
CA SER A 22 -1.89 9.08 0.25
C SER A 22 -2.79 7.94 0.74
N VAL A 23 -3.08 6.96 -0.11
CA VAL A 23 -3.86 5.77 0.25
C VAL A 23 -3.12 4.95 1.32
N ILE A 24 -1.81 4.71 1.12
CA ILE A 24 -0.98 3.97 2.08
C ILE A 24 -0.91 4.71 3.42
N PHE A 25 -0.66 6.02 3.42
CA PHE A 25 -0.66 6.82 4.66
C PHE A 25 -2.01 6.77 5.36
N ARG A 26 -3.12 6.96 4.64
CA ARG A 26 -4.47 6.89 5.23
C ARG A 26 -4.73 5.53 5.90
N ARG A 27 -4.25 4.44 5.28
CA ARG A 27 -4.41 3.07 5.79
C ARG A 27 -3.51 2.77 6.99
N MET A 28 -2.26 3.24 6.99
CA MET A 28 -1.22 2.76 7.91
C MET A 28 -0.80 3.77 8.98
N GLN A 29 -1.15 5.06 8.87
CA GLN A 29 -0.72 6.06 9.84
C GLN A 29 -1.14 5.71 11.28
N SER A 30 -2.31 5.08 11.45
CA SER A 30 -2.84 4.73 12.78
C SER A 30 -2.15 3.55 13.41
N THR A 31 -1.32 2.80 12.66
CA THR A 31 -0.53 1.68 13.20
C THR A 31 0.85 2.13 13.71
N VAL A 32 1.12 3.45 13.67
CA VAL A 32 2.38 4.02 14.12
C VAL A 32 2.24 4.46 15.58
N HIS A 33 2.88 3.71 16.47
CA HIS A 33 2.80 3.92 17.92
C HIS A 33 4.16 4.20 18.56
N ASP A 34 5.24 3.99 17.81
CA ASP A 34 6.61 4.15 18.26
C ASP A 34 7.56 4.43 17.08
N THR A 35 8.86 4.52 17.37
CA THR A 35 9.88 4.78 16.35
C THR A 35 10.06 3.60 15.39
N ALA A 36 9.81 2.37 15.84
CA ALA A 36 9.97 1.15 15.05
C ALA A 36 8.86 1.04 13.99
N SER A 37 7.61 1.21 14.39
CA SER A 37 6.44 1.26 13.51
C SER A 37 6.48 2.48 12.56
N MET A 38 6.98 3.64 13.03
CA MET A 38 7.24 4.79 12.14
C MET A 38 8.29 4.45 11.08
N TYR A 39 9.41 3.84 11.50
CA TYR A 39 10.44 3.39 10.58
C TYR A 39 9.88 2.43 9.54
N TYR A 40 9.07 1.45 9.96
CA TYR A 40 8.45 0.51 9.04
C TYR A 40 7.59 1.21 7.98
N LEU A 41 6.70 2.11 8.40
CA LEU A 41 5.86 2.89 7.47
C LEU A 41 6.72 3.68 6.47
N MET A 42 7.75 4.36 6.96
CA MET A 42 8.64 5.17 6.11
C MET A 42 9.51 4.34 5.16
N ARG A 43 9.69 3.04 5.45
CA ARG A 43 10.44 2.08 4.62
C ARG A 43 9.52 1.14 3.83
N TYR A 44 8.21 1.33 3.90
CA TYR A 44 7.22 0.44 3.30
C TYR A 44 7.32 0.44 1.77
N ASN A 45 7.48 -0.76 1.21
CA ASN A 45 7.40 -1.02 -0.22
C ASN A 45 7.05 -2.49 -0.46
N ASP A 46 5.76 -2.79 -0.56
CA ASP A 46 5.22 -4.12 -0.88
C ASP A 46 4.56 -4.10 -2.26
N PHE A 47 5.19 -3.46 -3.24
CA PHE A 47 4.53 -3.12 -4.49
C PHE A 47 3.99 -4.34 -5.25
N GLU A 48 4.58 -5.52 -5.07
CA GLU A 48 4.08 -6.74 -5.72
C GLU A 48 2.70 -7.18 -5.20
N ARG A 49 2.29 -6.72 -4.00
CA ARG A 49 1.09 -7.20 -3.30
C ARG A 49 0.14 -6.08 -2.88
N ASP A 50 0.61 -4.86 -2.71
CA ASP A 50 -0.22 -3.73 -2.28
C ASP A 50 -1.11 -3.23 -3.43
N PRO A 51 -2.45 -3.30 -3.29
CA PRO A 51 -3.36 -2.75 -4.30
C PRO A 51 -3.15 -1.25 -4.55
N ALA A 52 -2.64 -0.50 -3.58
CA ALA A 52 -2.32 0.92 -3.74
C ALA A 52 -1.13 1.15 -4.69
N SER A 53 -0.30 0.13 -4.93
CA SER A 53 0.82 0.20 -5.87
C SER A 53 0.44 -0.17 -7.31
N THR A 54 -0.80 -0.57 -7.54
CA THR A 54 -1.30 -0.90 -8.86
C THR A 54 -1.44 0.35 -9.72
N LEU A 55 -0.86 0.31 -10.91
CA LEU A 55 -0.92 1.39 -11.89
C LEU A 55 -2.36 1.53 -12.41
N PRO A 56 -3.00 2.70 -12.24
CA PRO A 56 -4.42 2.88 -12.56
C PRO A 56 -4.77 2.59 -14.03
N TRP A 57 -3.91 2.96 -14.98
CA TRP A 57 -4.12 2.72 -16.42
C TRP A 57 -3.87 1.27 -16.86
N CYS A 58 -3.31 0.43 -15.99
CA CYS A 58 -3.18 -1.00 -16.24
C CYS A 58 -4.43 -1.79 -15.84
N GLN A 59 -5.44 -1.12 -15.27
CA GLN A 59 -6.71 -1.75 -14.90
C GLN A 59 -7.66 -1.73 -16.11
N THR A 60 -7.94 -2.90 -16.67
CA THR A 60 -8.70 -3.10 -17.92
C THR A 60 -10.10 -2.48 -17.95
N ALA A 61 -10.70 -2.19 -16.80
CA ALA A 61 -12.01 -1.54 -16.70
C ALA A 61 -11.98 -0.04 -17.07
N TRP A 62 -10.80 0.57 -17.11
CA TRP A 62 -10.63 1.97 -17.45
C TRP A 62 -9.32 2.19 -18.21
N ASN A 63 -9.36 1.90 -19.52
CA ASN A 63 -8.32 2.32 -20.46
C ASN A 63 -8.86 3.45 -21.35
N PRO A 64 -9.00 4.69 -20.82
CA PRO A 64 -9.49 5.83 -21.60
C PRO A 64 -8.49 6.32 -22.64
N SER A 65 -7.25 5.82 -22.60
CA SER A 65 -6.11 6.31 -23.39
C SER A 65 -5.71 5.38 -24.54
N GLY A 66 -6.33 4.20 -24.65
CA GLY A 66 -5.92 3.17 -25.61
C GLY A 66 -4.47 2.68 -25.42
N VAL A 67 -3.91 2.92 -24.22
CA VAL A 67 -2.52 2.60 -23.90
C VAL A 67 -2.40 1.09 -23.83
N GLU A 68 -1.39 0.56 -24.53
CA GLU A 68 -1.18 -0.86 -24.71
C GLU A 68 -1.18 -1.62 -23.37
N ASP A 69 -1.71 -2.84 -23.46
CA ASP A 69 -1.74 -3.89 -22.46
C ASP A 69 -0.49 -3.86 -21.56
N CYS A 70 -0.66 -3.52 -20.28
CA CYS A 70 0.41 -3.66 -19.28
C CYS A 70 0.82 -5.13 -19.06
N GLY A 71 0.17 -6.07 -19.75
CA GLY A 71 0.30 -7.49 -19.61
C GLY A 71 0.01 -7.91 -18.17
N ASN A 72 0.79 -8.86 -17.68
CA ASN A 72 0.68 -9.33 -16.30
C ASN A 72 1.35 -8.40 -15.28
N ASN A 73 1.89 -7.24 -15.69
CA ASN A 73 2.67 -6.40 -14.79
C ASN A 73 2.00 -5.04 -14.55
N THR A 74 1.08 -5.06 -13.60
CA THR A 74 0.26 -3.91 -13.25
C THR A 74 0.81 -3.13 -12.05
N GLN A 75 1.95 -3.55 -11.48
CA GLN A 75 2.47 -3.01 -10.23
C GLN A 75 3.63 -2.03 -10.45
N GLY A 76 3.60 -0.90 -9.73
CA GLY A 76 4.67 0.09 -9.75
C GLY A 76 5.46 0.11 -8.45
N SER A 77 6.74 -0.26 -8.48
CA SER A 77 7.63 -0.20 -7.31
C SER A 77 7.94 1.23 -6.85
N ALA A 78 7.62 2.21 -7.70
CA ALA A 78 7.62 3.63 -7.38
C ALA A 78 6.36 4.09 -6.61
N GLN A 79 5.28 3.30 -6.61
CA GLN A 79 3.97 3.64 -6.07
C GLN A 79 3.82 3.22 -4.60
N THR A 80 4.82 3.55 -3.79
CA THR A 80 4.92 3.21 -2.37
C THR A 80 5.52 4.36 -1.58
N ILE A 81 5.61 4.24 -0.25
CA ILE A 81 6.25 5.26 0.59
C ILE A 81 7.75 5.34 0.27
N ALA A 82 8.44 4.20 0.30
CA ALA A 82 9.86 4.10 -0.03
C ALA A 82 10.07 3.55 -1.45
N SER A 83 9.90 4.42 -2.45
CA SER A 83 9.96 4.05 -3.87
C SER A 83 11.26 3.34 -4.28
N ARG A 84 11.15 2.39 -5.22
CA ARG A 84 12.23 1.55 -5.75
C ARG A 84 12.20 1.46 -7.28
N TYR A 85 12.47 2.57 -7.99
CA TYR A 85 12.35 2.58 -9.46
C TYR A 85 13.27 1.58 -10.15
N ASP A 86 14.34 1.15 -9.49
CA ASP A 86 15.22 0.12 -10.01
C ASP A 86 14.55 -1.25 -10.18
N LEU A 87 13.48 -1.50 -9.43
CA LEU A 87 12.68 -2.71 -9.48
C LEU A 87 11.50 -2.61 -10.45
N ASN A 88 11.20 -1.42 -10.99
CA ASN A 88 10.10 -1.24 -11.93
C ASN A 88 10.31 -2.14 -13.14
N THR A 89 9.23 -2.64 -13.72
CA THR A 89 9.26 -3.07 -15.11
C THR A 89 8.76 -1.92 -15.97
N PRO A 90 9.51 -1.51 -17.01
CA PRO A 90 9.07 -0.44 -17.88
C PRO A 90 7.66 -0.70 -18.41
N GLN A 91 6.76 0.26 -18.18
CA GLN A 91 5.39 0.24 -18.68
C GLN A 91 5.09 1.51 -19.47
N PRO A 92 4.24 1.44 -20.52
CA PRO A 92 3.77 2.63 -21.20
C PRO A 92 2.98 3.50 -20.21
N SER A 93 3.09 4.82 -20.39
CA SER A 93 2.38 5.84 -19.61
C SER A 93 1.50 6.65 -20.56
N PRO A 94 0.23 6.93 -20.21
CA PRO A 94 -0.70 7.66 -21.07
C PRO A 94 -0.19 8.99 -21.61
N ASP A 95 0.70 9.66 -20.89
CA ASP A 95 1.13 11.02 -21.21
C ASP A 95 2.59 11.08 -21.66
N GLY A 96 3.22 9.93 -21.88
CA GLY A 96 4.67 9.82 -22.07
C GLY A 96 5.48 10.28 -20.84
N ASP A 97 4.80 10.69 -19.76
CA ASP A 97 5.37 11.07 -18.49
C ASP A 97 5.62 9.79 -17.69
N TYR A 98 6.85 9.31 -17.78
CA TYR A 98 7.28 8.03 -17.20
C TYR A 98 7.40 8.03 -15.66
N VAL A 99 6.88 9.07 -15.00
CA VAL A 99 6.96 9.25 -13.55
C VAL A 99 6.17 8.14 -12.87
N GLY A 100 6.90 7.09 -12.51
CA GLY A 100 6.41 5.92 -11.80
C GLY A 100 6.55 4.59 -12.54
N THR A 101 6.81 4.59 -13.86
CA THR A 101 6.90 3.35 -14.67
C THR A 101 8.29 3.04 -15.19
N GLN A 102 9.18 4.03 -15.28
CA GLN A 102 10.54 3.80 -15.76
C GLN A 102 11.35 2.94 -14.80
N ARG A 103 12.22 2.10 -15.37
CA ARG A 103 13.33 1.49 -14.64
C ARG A 103 14.53 2.41 -14.68
N VAL A 104 14.82 3.05 -13.56
CA VAL A 104 15.95 3.97 -13.38
C VAL A 104 16.57 3.76 -11.99
N PRO A 105 17.86 4.07 -11.77
CA PRO A 105 18.49 4.03 -10.45
C PRO A 105 18.05 5.21 -9.57
N PHE A 106 16.75 5.27 -9.24
CA PHE A 106 16.10 6.33 -8.47
C PHE A 106 15.16 5.74 -7.41
N GLY A 107 14.91 6.49 -6.35
CA GLY A 107 13.97 6.08 -5.31
C GLY A 107 14.25 6.73 -3.96
N ALA A 108 13.60 6.22 -2.93
CA ALA A 108 13.89 6.62 -1.55
C ALA A 108 15.27 6.12 -1.13
N ILE A 109 16.12 7.01 -0.61
CA ILE A 109 17.53 6.72 -0.28
C ILE A 109 17.87 6.84 1.21
N ASP A 110 16.90 7.21 2.04
CA ASP A 110 17.09 7.29 3.48
C ASP A 110 15.75 7.25 4.24
N THR A 111 15.84 7.20 5.56
CA THR A 111 14.76 7.55 6.47
C THR A 111 15.38 8.13 7.73
N LYS A 112 14.77 9.19 8.27
CA LYS A 112 15.17 9.85 9.51
C LYS A 112 13.93 10.02 10.37
N VAL A 113 13.96 9.52 11.61
CA VAL A 113 12.85 9.58 12.56
C VAL A 113 13.37 10.18 13.87
N THR A 114 12.60 11.10 14.44
CA THR A 114 12.87 11.65 15.77
C THR A 114 11.58 11.71 16.58
N SER A 115 11.69 12.04 17.86
CA SER A 115 10.58 12.21 18.80
C SER A 115 10.87 13.39 19.72
N ALA A 116 9.85 13.87 20.42
CA ALA A 116 10.04 14.93 21.42
C ALA A 116 11.10 14.55 22.46
N MET A 117 11.08 13.30 22.94
CA MET A 117 12.06 12.76 23.89
C MET A 117 13.49 12.72 23.31
N MET A 118 13.64 12.44 22.00
CA MET A 118 14.95 12.47 21.34
C MET A 118 15.53 13.89 21.20
N MET A 119 14.69 14.91 21.26
CA MET A 119 15.08 16.33 21.19
C MET A 119 15.19 16.98 22.57
N GLU A 120 14.74 16.31 23.62
CA GLU A 120 14.74 16.82 24.98
C GLU A 120 16.16 17.14 25.47
N GLY A 121 16.28 18.21 26.26
CA GLY A 121 17.57 18.64 26.83
C GLY A 121 18.62 19.07 25.80
N GLY A 122 18.25 19.23 24.52
CA GLY A 122 19.19 19.62 23.45
C GLY A 122 20.06 18.47 22.93
N ALA A 123 19.63 17.21 23.10
CA ALA A 123 20.41 16.04 22.68
C ALA A 123 20.44 15.82 21.15
N PHE A 124 19.53 16.44 20.40
CA PHE A 124 19.42 16.38 18.93
C PHE A 124 19.58 14.96 18.36
N ARG A 125 18.72 14.03 18.80
CA ARG A 125 18.80 12.61 18.41
C ARG A 125 17.84 12.25 17.29
N ALA A 126 18.21 11.24 16.51
CA ALA A 126 17.35 10.63 15.51
C ALA A 126 17.70 9.16 15.31
N VAL A 127 16.77 8.35 14.82
CA VAL A 127 17.08 7.09 14.15
C VAL A 127 17.18 7.37 12.66
N ALA A 128 18.27 6.99 12.03
CA ALA A 128 18.42 7.13 10.60
C ALA A 128 18.98 5.87 9.93
N ILE A 129 18.56 5.65 8.69
CA ILE A 129 19.12 4.63 7.80
C ILE A 129 19.48 5.27 6.47
N ASN A 130 20.59 4.83 5.90
CA ASN A 130 21.00 5.16 4.55
C ASN A 130 20.71 4.00 3.58
N GLY A 131 20.29 4.34 2.36
CA GLY A 131 20.07 3.40 1.26
C GLY A 131 18.61 3.11 0.95
N PRO A 132 18.33 2.50 -0.21
CA PRO A 132 16.99 2.03 -0.59
C PRO A 132 16.40 1.02 0.39
N THR A 133 15.06 0.94 0.46
CA THR A 133 14.41 0.00 1.38
C THR A 133 14.73 -1.45 1.03
N ARG A 134 14.96 -2.24 2.08
CA ARG A 134 15.17 -3.69 2.03
C ARG A 134 14.26 -4.45 2.99
N VAL A 135 13.24 -3.78 3.53
CA VAL A 135 12.33 -4.37 4.52
C VAL A 135 11.49 -5.47 3.87
N GLN A 136 10.99 -5.20 2.66
CA GLN A 136 10.18 -6.12 1.85
C GLN A 136 10.79 -6.39 0.47
N GLN A 137 11.95 -5.79 0.20
CA GLN A 137 12.57 -5.75 -1.13
C GLN A 137 14.02 -6.22 -1.03
N PRO A 138 14.64 -6.70 -2.12
CA PRO A 138 16.07 -7.02 -2.11
C PRO A 138 16.91 -5.77 -1.85
N ALA A 139 18.01 -5.93 -1.12
CA ALA A 139 18.98 -4.85 -0.94
C ALA A 139 19.49 -4.33 -2.29
N TRP A 140 19.69 -3.02 -2.37
CA TRP A 140 20.19 -2.39 -3.60
C TRP A 140 21.67 -2.71 -3.79
N ASP A 141 22.02 -3.30 -4.93
CA ASP A 141 23.40 -3.51 -5.36
C ASP A 141 23.66 -2.82 -6.71
N TYR A 142 24.38 -1.72 -6.64
CA TYR A 142 24.70 -0.88 -7.78
C TYR A 142 25.47 -1.64 -8.86
N LYS A 143 26.48 -2.45 -8.51
CA LYS A 143 27.27 -3.22 -9.48
C LYS A 143 26.42 -4.26 -10.20
N SER A 144 25.55 -4.93 -9.46
CA SER A 144 24.62 -5.89 -10.05
C SER A 144 23.61 -5.21 -10.97
N PHE A 145 23.12 -4.03 -10.60
CA PHE A 145 22.20 -3.25 -11.43
C PHE A 145 22.85 -2.83 -12.75
N ILE A 146 24.01 -2.18 -12.74
CA ILE A 146 24.66 -1.74 -13.99
C ILE A 146 25.17 -2.88 -14.86
N ARG A 147 25.50 -4.04 -14.28
CA ARG A 147 25.82 -5.23 -15.06
C ARG A 147 24.60 -5.71 -15.86
N ARG A 148 23.39 -5.53 -15.31
CA ARG A 148 22.14 -5.89 -15.98
C ARG A 148 21.63 -4.79 -16.90
N PHE A 149 21.88 -3.53 -16.56
CA PHE A 149 21.41 -2.33 -17.25
C PHE A 149 22.57 -1.37 -17.49
N PRO A 150 23.48 -1.68 -18.44
CA PRO A 150 24.71 -0.92 -18.67
C PRO A 150 24.47 0.51 -19.14
N GLU A 151 23.28 0.82 -19.68
CA GLU A 151 22.86 2.17 -20.06
C GLU A 151 22.84 3.15 -18.87
N TRP A 152 22.69 2.64 -17.64
CA TRP A 152 22.74 3.43 -16.40
C TRP A 152 24.14 3.51 -15.77
N SER A 153 25.19 3.12 -16.51
CA SER A 153 26.57 3.24 -16.07
C SER A 153 27.02 4.70 -16.03
N LEU A 154 26.69 5.43 -14.97
CA LEU A 154 27.25 6.76 -14.70
C LEU A 154 28.65 6.60 -14.09
N LYS A 155 29.67 7.34 -14.59
CA LYS A 155 31.00 7.43 -13.94
C LYS A 155 31.07 8.72 -13.08
N PRO A 156 31.71 8.73 -11.89
CA PRO A 156 31.90 7.65 -10.94
C PRO A 156 31.23 7.95 -9.57
N TYR A 157 30.61 6.94 -8.97
CA TYR A 157 30.08 6.93 -7.60
C TYR A 157 31.20 6.75 -6.56
N VAL A 158 32.29 7.51 -6.68
CA VAL A 158 33.48 7.38 -5.81
C VAL A 158 33.07 7.53 -4.35
N GLY A 159 33.46 6.57 -3.52
CA GLY A 159 33.14 6.56 -2.10
C GLY A 159 31.76 5.99 -1.75
N MET A 160 30.93 5.63 -2.73
CA MET A 160 29.65 4.97 -2.47
C MET A 160 29.83 3.44 -2.36
N PRO A 161 29.17 2.79 -1.39
CA PRO A 161 29.08 1.34 -1.32
C PRO A 161 28.47 0.75 -2.60
N SER A 162 28.89 -0.47 -2.96
CA SER A 162 28.19 -1.23 -4.01
C SER A 162 26.84 -1.73 -3.51
N LEU A 163 26.84 -2.35 -2.33
CA LEU A 163 25.69 -2.96 -1.69
C LEU A 163 25.19 -2.06 -0.54
N TYR A 164 23.91 -1.74 -0.57
CA TYR A 164 23.21 -0.97 0.46
C TYR A 164 22.38 -1.89 1.34
N ASP A 165 23.07 -2.55 2.27
CA ASP A 165 22.48 -3.45 3.26
C ASP A 165 22.64 -2.91 4.69
N PHE A 166 22.52 -1.58 4.83
CA PHE A 166 22.71 -0.91 6.12
C PHE A 166 21.59 -1.24 7.11
N SER A 167 21.96 -1.20 8.39
CA SER A 167 21.01 -1.20 9.50
C SER A 167 20.70 0.23 9.93
N PRO A 168 19.53 0.49 10.53
CA PRO A 168 19.27 1.79 11.14
C PRO A 168 20.25 2.05 12.30
N VAL A 169 20.53 3.33 12.55
CA VAL A 169 21.49 3.81 13.55
C VAL A 169 20.84 4.92 14.36
N HIS A 170 21.01 4.91 15.67
CA HIS A 170 20.77 6.05 16.53
C HIS A 170 21.88 7.09 16.33
N PHE A 171 21.52 8.23 15.77
CA PHE A 171 22.34 9.42 15.67
C PHE A 171 22.19 10.29 16.92
N SER A 172 23.31 10.76 17.46
CA SER A 172 23.37 11.71 18.58
C SER A 172 24.20 12.92 18.19
N GLY A 173 23.71 14.13 18.47
CA GLY A 173 24.47 15.37 18.22
C GLY A 173 25.57 15.62 19.26
N ASP A 174 25.51 14.91 20.39
CA ASP A 174 26.31 15.10 21.61
C ASP A 174 27.08 13.83 22.04
N GLY A 175 27.04 12.75 21.25
CA GLY A 175 27.60 11.45 21.65
C GLY A 175 27.81 10.45 20.50
N PRO A 176 28.31 9.24 20.79
CA PRO A 176 28.57 8.23 19.77
C PRO A 176 27.28 7.65 19.18
N ASN A 177 27.30 7.35 17.88
CA ASN A 177 26.19 6.69 17.20
C ASN A 177 26.14 5.20 17.53
N THR A 178 24.95 4.65 17.75
CA THR A 178 24.76 3.23 18.11
C THR A 178 23.82 2.51 17.14
N PRO A 179 23.95 1.18 16.93
CA PRO A 179 22.99 0.43 16.12
C PRO A 179 21.57 0.57 16.68
N ALA A 180 20.58 0.76 15.81
CA ALA A 180 19.17 0.69 16.16
C ALA A 180 18.62 -0.69 15.75
N PRO A 181 17.74 -1.32 16.54
CA PRO A 181 17.11 -2.58 16.15
C PRO A 181 16.29 -2.41 14.86
N PHE A 182 16.31 -3.43 14.01
CA PHE A 182 15.38 -3.51 12.88
C PHE A 182 13.97 -3.67 13.41
N ALA A 183 13.06 -2.79 12.99
CA ALA A 183 11.64 -3.01 13.21
C ALA A 183 11.16 -4.13 12.27
N PRO A 184 10.65 -5.26 12.78
CA PRO A 184 9.86 -6.16 11.95
C PRO A 184 8.59 -5.42 11.48
N ALA A 185 7.88 -6.00 10.50
CA ALA A 185 6.55 -5.52 10.19
C ALA A 185 5.71 -5.43 11.48
N PRO A 186 4.88 -4.39 11.66
CA PRO A 186 3.91 -4.36 12.74
C PRO A 186 3.15 -5.69 12.71
N GLU A 187 3.15 -6.42 13.83
CA GLU A 187 2.24 -7.55 13.96
C GLU A 187 0.82 -7.01 13.75
N ASP A 188 0.03 -7.73 12.96
CA ASP A 188 -1.35 -7.36 12.65
C ASP A 188 -2.11 -7.36 13.98
N ASP A 189 -2.28 -6.17 14.55
CA ASP A 189 -2.83 -5.99 15.88
C ASP A 189 -4.19 -6.69 15.97
N ASP A 190 -4.42 -7.39 17.08
CA ASP A 190 -5.53 -8.32 17.29
C ASP A 190 -6.92 -7.64 17.14
N ASP A 191 -6.93 -6.30 17.10
CA ASP A 191 -8.09 -5.47 16.82
C ASP A 191 -8.60 -5.56 15.36
N ASN A 192 -7.74 -5.81 14.37
CA ASN A 192 -8.20 -6.11 12.99
C ASN A 192 -8.91 -7.48 12.94
N LYS A 193 -8.44 -8.46 13.71
CA LYS A 193 -9.13 -9.75 13.90
C LYS A 193 -10.49 -9.56 14.56
N LYS A 194 -10.58 -8.76 15.63
CA LYS A 194 -11.87 -8.44 16.29
C LYS A 194 -12.83 -7.72 15.36
N ARG A 195 -12.36 -6.80 14.51
CA ARG A 195 -13.19 -6.09 13.52
C ARG A 195 -13.72 -7.05 12.43
N ASN A 196 -12.89 -7.96 11.94
CA ASN A 196 -13.31 -8.97 10.96
C ASN A 196 -14.25 -10.02 11.56
N ILE A 197 -14.05 -10.40 12.83
CA ILE A 197 -14.98 -11.27 13.58
C ILE A 197 -16.33 -10.57 13.80
N ALA A 198 -16.32 -9.29 14.19
CA ALA A 198 -17.55 -8.51 14.39
C ALA A 198 -18.39 -8.37 13.11
N ILE A 199 -17.73 -8.13 11.96
CA ILE A 199 -18.40 -8.09 10.65
C ILE A 199 -18.95 -9.47 10.28
N GLY A 200 -18.18 -10.54 10.49
CA GLY A 200 -18.62 -11.92 10.22
C GLY A 200 -19.84 -12.35 11.04
N VAL A 201 -19.88 -11.99 12.34
CA VAL A 201 -21.04 -12.25 13.21
C VAL A 201 -22.25 -11.41 12.79
N GLY A 202 -22.06 -10.14 12.41
CA GLY A 202 -23.14 -9.27 11.94
C GLY A 202 -23.82 -9.77 10.67
N VAL A 203 -23.03 -10.26 9.70
CA VAL A 203 -23.55 -10.84 8.45
C VAL A 203 -24.29 -12.16 8.72
N ALA A 204 -23.73 -13.05 9.54
CA ALA A 204 -24.39 -14.32 9.89
C ALA A 204 -25.72 -14.09 10.63
N ALA A 205 -25.77 -13.16 11.57
CA ALA A 205 -27.01 -12.80 12.27
C ALA A 205 -28.06 -12.22 11.31
N GLY A 206 -27.66 -11.33 10.39
CA GLY A 206 -28.55 -10.77 9.37
C GLY A 206 -29.15 -11.83 8.43
N VAL A 207 -28.34 -12.78 7.96
CA VAL A 207 -28.79 -13.88 7.10
C VAL A 207 -29.75 -14.81 7.85
N CYS A 208 -29.49 -15.12 9.11
CA CYS A 208 -30.38 -15.95 9.94
C CYS A 208 -31.75 -15.28 10.16
N VAL A 209 -31.79 -13.97 10.42
CA VAL A 209 -33.04 -13.23 10.63
C VAL A 209 -33.88 -13.19 9.34
N VAL A 210 -33.25 -12.93 8.19
CA VAL A 210 -33.94 -12.94 6.89
C VAL A 210 -34.43 -14.35 6.52
N GLY A 211 -33.62 -15.37 6.77
CA GLY A 211 -33.99 -16.77 6.52
C GLY A 211 -35.18 -17.23 7.37
N VAL A 212 -35.18 -16.92 8.67
CA VAL A 212 -36.29 -17.24 9.58
C VAL A 212 -37.55 -16.46 9.19
N GLY A 213 -37.42 -15.17 8.86
CA GLY A 213 -38.53 -14.35 8.37
C GLY A 213 -39.17 -14.90 7.09
N ALA A 214 -38.35 -15.34 6.14
CA ALA A 214 -38.82 -15.98 4.91
C ALA A 214 -39.53 -17.31 5.18
N VAL A 215 -38.98 -18.17 6.04
CA VAL A 215 -39.60 -19.46 6.40
C VAL A 215 -40.93 -19.25 7.12
N LEU A 216 -41.02 -18.29 8.04
CA LEU A 216 -42.27 -17.95 8.72
C LEU A 216 -43.30 -17.38 7.74
N PHE A 217 -42.90 -16.47 6.85
CA PHE A 217 -43.77 -15.92 5.81
C PHE A 217 -44.33 -17.01 4.89
N PHE A 218 -43.49 -17.94 4.43
CA PHE A 218 -43.93 -19.06 3.60
C PHE A 218 -44.80 -20.06 4.36
N ARG A 219 -44.56 -20.29 5.67
CA ARG A 219 -45.43 -21.12 6.51
C ARG A 219 -46.79 -20.49 6.74
N MET A 220 -46.85 -19.19 7.03
CA MET A 220 -48.12 -18.47 7.20
C MET A 220 -48.94 -18.51 5.90
N ARG A 221 -48.29 -18.32 4.75
CA ARG A 221 -48.97 -18.37 3.44
C ARG A 221 -49.51 -19.77 3.09
N ARG A 222 -48.87 -20.84 3.59
CA ARG A 222 -49.35 -22.22 3.44
C ARG A 222 -50.51 -22.55 4.40
N SER A 223 -50.56 -21.91 5.57
CA SER A 223 -51.65 -22.08 6.54
C SER A 223 -52.94 -21.37 6.15
N SER A 224 -52.89 -20.34 5.29
CA SER A 224 -54.06 -19.58 4.85
C SER A 224 -54.74 -20.17 3.59
N GLY A 225 -54.36 -21.38 3.16
CA GLY A 225 -54.79 -21.98 1.89
C GLY A 225 -55.81 -23.12 1.98
N GLY A 226 -56.45 -23.37 3.13
CA GLY A 226 -57.41 -24.48 3.24
C GLY A 226 -58.50 -24.22 4.27
N GLU A 227 -59.69 -23.81 3.78
CA GLU A 227 -61.06 -23.77 4.38
C GLU A 227 -61.78 -22.58 3.72
N TYR A 228 -62.85 -22.65 2.90
CA TYR A 228 -63.98 -23.57 2.72
C TYR A 228 -64.51 -23.48 1.28
N ASP A 229 -64.95 -24.61 0.72
CA ASP A 229 -66.01 -24.69 -0.30
C ASP A 229 -67.17 -25.46 0.34
N GLU A 230 -68.37 -24.87 0.34
CA GLU A 230 -69.71 -25.52 0.32
C GLU A 230 -70.80 -24.57 0.85
N GLY A 231 -71.80 -24.25 0.01
CA GLY A 231 -73.16 -24.01 0.49
C GLY A 231 -74.04 -23.00 -0.26
N ARG A 232 -75.07 -23.54 -0.95
CA ARG A 232 -76.35 -22.93 -1.43
C ARG A 232 -76.28 -22.13 -2.74
N ALA A 233 -76.90 -22.52 -3.87
CA ALA A 233 -78.20 -23.13 -4.19
C ALA A 233 -79.45 -22.30 -3.79
N LEU A 234 -80.23 -21.91 -4.82
CA LEU A 234 -81.61 -21.37 -4.86
C LEU A 234 -81.72 -19.90 -4.42
N VAL A 235 -82.24 -18.94 -5.21
CA VAL A 235 -83.42 -18.88 -6.11
C VAL A 235 -83.13 -17.99 -7.32
#